data_AF-A0A7J3W8X6-F1
#
_entry.id   AF-A0A7J3W8X6-F1
#
_cell.length_a   1.000
_cell.length_b   1.000
_cell.length_c   1.000
_cell.angle_alpha   90.00
_cell.angle_beta   90.00
_cell.angle_gamma   90.00
#
_symmetry.space_group_name_H-M   'P 1'
#
loop_
_entity.id
_entity.type
_entity.pdbx_description
1 polymer ?
#
loop_
_entity_poly.entity_id
_entity_poly.type
_entity_poly.pdbx_seq_one_letter_code
_entity_poly.pdbx_strand_id
1 'polypeptide(L)'
;MTGKSGGKIVVPGDKIGVVEEYIPHNGTYEYNNEIISSLVGFLEEDLEKHTVSVKTAKRILLPKPGDIVYAVVVSTSEKNATAMIISVNDRLLNNYFSGLIHIRLSNMDSMRR
;
A
#
# COMPACT_ATOMS: atom_id res chain seq x y z
N MET A 1 -12.55 21.80 -19.88
CA MET A 1 -12.18 22.30 -18.54
C MET A 1 -10.82 21.72 -18.20
N THR A 2 -9.77 22.52 -18.35
CA THR A 2 -8.36 22.12 -18.28
C THR A 2 -7.81 22.38 -16.87
N GLY A 3 -7.83 21.37 -16.00
CA GLY A 3 -7.20 21.44 -14.67
C GLY A 3 -5.69 21.31 -14.78
N LYS A 4 -4.93 22.32 -14.32
CA LYS A 4 -3.47 22.27 -14.15
C LYS A 4 -3.11 21.13 -13.18
N SER A 5 -2.76 19.96 -13.71
CA SER A 5 -2.24 18.83 -12.94
C SER A 5 -0.71 18.91 -12.91
N GLY A 6 -0.18 19.63 -11.93
CA GLY A 6 1.25 19.70 -11.65
C GLY A 6 1.46 20.00 -10.17
N GLY A 7 1.05 19.06 -9.31
CA GLY A 7 1.29 19.18 -7.87
C GLY A 7 2.78 19.31 -7.57
N LYS A 8 3.13 20.09 -6.54
CA LYS A 8 4.52 20.31 -6.11
C LYS A 8 5.16 18.95 -5.82
N ILE A 9 6.27 18.66 -6.49
CA ILE A 9 7.09 17.48 -6.19
C ILE A 9 8.01 17.84 -5.03
N VAL A 10 8.11 16.94 -4.06
CA VAL A 10 8.99 17.07 -2.89
C VAL A 10 9.86 15.84 -2.73
N VAL A 11 10.98 15.99 -2.04
CA VAL A 11 11.93 14.92 -1.68
C VAL A 11 12.09 14.84 -0.16
N PRO A 12 12.61 13.72 0.39
CA PRO A 12 12.86 13.61 1.82
C PRO A 12 13.78 14.73 2.32
N GLY A 13 13.38 15.39 3.41
CA GLY A 13 14.08 16.55 3.96
C GLY A 13 13.51 17.91 3.53
N ASP A 14 12.65 17.96 2.51
CA ASP A 14 11.99 19.20 2.13
C ASP A 14 11.03 19.67 3.22
N LYS A 15 11.13 20.95 3.59
CA LYS A 15 10.16 21.62 4.46
C LYS A 15 8.85 21.85 3.71
N ILE A 16 7.77 21.32 4.27
CA ILE A 16 6.42 21.43 3.74
C ILE A 16 5.71 22.63 4.38
N GLY A 17 5.79 22.75 5.70
CA GLY A 17 5.10 23.78 6.47
C GLY A 17 5.47 23.73 7.94
N VAL A 18 4.61 24.28 8.79
CA VAL A 18 4.77 24.29 10.25
C VAL A 18 3.52 23.69 10.91
N VAL A 19 3.68 23.21 12.14
CA VAL A 19 2.61 22.49 12.87
C VAL A 19 1.45 23.37 13.30
N GLU A 20 1.64 24.70 13.31
CA GLU A 20 0.57 25.67 13.56
C GLU A 20 -0.37 25.82 12.36
N GLU A 21 0.09 25.50 11.14
CA GLU A 21 -0.68 25.63 9.91
C GLU A 21 -1.30 24.28 9.50
N TYR A 22 -0.56 23.20 9.72
CA TYR A 22 -0.92 21.87 9.25
C TYR A 22 -0.64 20.77 10.28
N ILE A 23 -1.32 19.65 10.07
CA ILE A 23 -1.15 18.40 10.78
C ILE A 23 -0.38 17.45 9.84
N PRO A 24 0.78 16.90 10.27
CA PRO A 24 1.52 15.95 9.45
C PRO A 24 0.72 14.66 9.23
N HIS A 25 0.73 14.16 8.00
CA HIS A 25 0.08 12.92 7.61
C HIS A 25 1.03 12.03 6.77
N ASN A 26 0.51 10.99 6.12
CA ASN A 26 1.27 10.01 5.33
C ASN A 26 2.37 10.66 4.47
N GLY A 27 3.60 10.17 4.59
CA GLY A 27 4.75 10.68 3.83
C GLY A 27 5.36 11.97 4.36
N THR A 28 4.96 12.42 5.55
CA THR A 28 5.53 13.57 6.27
C THR A 28 5.81 13.21 7.73
N TYR A 29 6.60 14.02 8.42
CA TYR A 29 6.84 13.93 9.85
C TYR A 29 7.11 15.32 10.44
N GLU A 30 6.94 15.45 11.75
CA GLU A 30 7.29 16.68 12.48
C GLU A 30 8.74 16.60 12.99
N TYR A 31 9.48 17.70 12.84
CA TYR A 31 10.77 17.89 13.47
C TYR A 31 11.01 19.38 13.72
N ASN A 32 11.34 19.74 14.97
CA ASN A 32 11.56 21.13 15.38
C ASN A 32 10.42 22.10 14.96
N ASN A 33 9.16 21.72 15.21
CA ASN A 33 7.96 22.47 14.81
C ASN A 33 7.76 22.63 13.29
N GLU A 34 8.60 22.02 12.46
CA GLU A 34 8.46 21.99 11.02
C GLU A 34 7.92 20.64 10.56
N ILE A 35 7.08 20.67 9.53
CA ILE A 35 6.65 19.46 8.85
C ILE A 35 7.57 19.22 7.67
N ILE A 36 8.21 18.05 7.68
CA ILE A 36 9.23 17.65 6.72
C ILE A 36 8.72 16.46 5.93
N SER A 37 9.02 16.43 4.63
CA SER A 37 8.76 15.27 3.79
C SER A 37 9.65 14.09 4.18
N SER A 38 9.08 12.88 4.25
CA SER A 38 9.83 11.62 4.38
C SER A 38 9.90 10.81 3.08
N LEU A 39 9.22 11.25 2.02
CA LEU A 39 9.10 10.51 0.76
C LEU A 39 9.43 11.40 -0.45
N VAL A 40 9.81 10.75 -1.55
CA VAL A 40 9.77 11.40 -2.88
C VAL A 40 8.37 11.25 -3.44
N GLY A 41 7.72 12.36 -3.78
CA GLY A 41 6.33 12.30 -4.24
C GLY A 41 5.69 13.65 -4.51
N PHE A 42 4.38 13.61 -4.69
CA PHE A 42 3.54 14.79 -4.90
C PHE A 42 2.94 15.22 -3.56
N LEU A 43 3.08 16.51 -3.23
CA LEU A 43 2.44 17.10 -2.06
C LEU A 43 0.92 17.15 -2.29
N GLU A 44 0.16 16.61 -1.34
CA GLU A 44 -1.30 16.65 -1.27
C GLU A 44 -1.69 17.37 0.04
N GLU A 45 -2.42 18.47 -0.10
CA GLU A 45 -2.88 19.32 0.99
C GLU A 45 -4.40 19.21 1.10
N ASP A 46 -4.90 18.85 2.28
CA ASP A 46 -6.33 18.85 2.61
C ASP A 46 -6.59 20.03 3.55
N LEU A 47 -7.09 21.13 2.98
CA LEU A 47 -7.32 22.37 3.70
C LEU A 47 -8.51 22.27 4.67
N GLU A 48 -9.47 21.36 4.45
CA GLU A 48 -10.59 21.18 5.37
C GLU A 48 -10.13 20.48 6.65
N LYS A 49 -9.23 19.50 6.52
CA LYS A 49 -8.66 18.78 7.66
C LYS A 49 -7.37 19.40 8.19
N HIS A 50 -6.87 20.45 7.54
CA HIS A 50 -5.54 21.01 7.77
C HIS A 50 -4.44 19.94 7.74
N THR A 51 -4.52 18.94 6.86
CA THR A 51 -3.48 17.87 6.78
C THR A 51 -2.61 18.01 5.55
N VAL A 52 -1.32 17.72 5.70
CA VAL A 52 -0.37 17.63 4.58
C VAL A 52 0.19 16.22 4.46
N SER A 53 0.23 15.70 3.24
CA SER A 53 0.72 14.36 2.94
C SER A 53 1.55 14.36 1.66
N VAL A 54 2.45 13.39 1.53
CA VAL A 54 3.26 13.20 0.32
C VAL A 54 2.89 11.86 -0.28
N LYS A 55 2.26 11.92 -1.45
CA LYS A 55 1.92 10.73 -2.22
C LYS A 55 3.12 10.27 -3.02
N THR A 56 3.64 9.10 -2.66
CA THR A 56 4.84 8.55 -3.30
C THR A 56 4.69 8.49 -4.83
N ALA A 57 5.74 8.89 -5.54
CA ALA A 57 5.81 8.72 -6.98
C ALA A 57 5.82 7.24 -7.39
N LYS A 58 6.23 6.34 -6.48
CA LYS A 58 6.25 4.89 -6.72
C LYS A 58 4.93 4.27 -6.28
N ARG A 59 4.10 3.85 -7.25
CA ARG A 59 2.86 3.13 -6.94
C ARG A 59 3.17 1.76 -6.34
N ILE A 60 2.78 1.56 -5.08
CA ILE A 60 2.77 0.25 -4.43
C ILE A 60 1.41 -0.40 -4.72
N LEU A 61 1.44 -1.62 -5.22
CA LEU A 61 0.23 -2.39 -5.42
C LEU A 61 0.01 -3.27 -4.19
N LEU A 62 -1.02 -2.93 -3.42
CA LEU A 62 -1.41 -3.63 -2.19
C LEU A 62 -2.60 -4.55 -2.50
N PRO A 63 -2.49 -5.87 -2.28
CA PRO A 63 -3.62 -6.79 -2.38
C PRO A 63 -4.74 -6.40 -1.39
N LYS A 64 -5.99 -6.46 -1.84
CA LYS A 64 -7.19 -6.20 -1.03
C LYS A 64 -8.14 -7.40 -1.04
N PRO A 65 -9.04 -7.53 -0.05
CA PRO A 65 -10.09 -8.53 -0.10
C PRO A 65 -10.87 -8.47 -1.43
N GLY A 66 -11.03 -9.62 -2.08
CA GLY A 66 -11.68 -9.74 -3.38
C GLY A 66 -10.75 -9.66 -4.60
N ASP A 67 -9.49 -9.27 -4.43
CA ASP A 67 -8.52 -9.31 -5.53
C ASP A 67 -8.17 -10.76 -5.90
N ILE A 68 -7.93 -11.00 -7.20
CA ILE A 68 -7.39 -12.26 -7.71
C ILE A 68 -5.87 -12.16 -7.73
N VAL A 69 -5.20 -13.14 -7.14
CA VAL A 69 -3.74 -13.15 -7.03
C VAL A 69 -3.14 -14.40 -7.68
N TYR A 70 -1.95 -14.24 -8.26
CA TYR A 70 -1.12 -15.38 -8.64
C TYR A 70 -0.01 -15.54 -7.61
N ALA A 71 0.19 -16.78 -7.15
CA ALA A 71 1.15 -17.10 -6.11
C ALA A 71 1.84 -18.43 -6.37
N VAL A 72 3.09 -18.55 -5.91
CA VAL A 72 3.89 -19.78 -5.93
C VAL A 72 3.85 -20.39 -4.53
N VAL A 73 3.44 -21.65 -4.39
CA VAL A 73 3.50 -22.35 -3.10
C VAL A 73 4.97 -22.64 -2.77
N VAL A 74 5.43 -22.12 -1.62
CA VAL A 74 6.84 -22.23 -1.20
C VAL A 74 7.04 -23.25 -0.09
N SER A 75 6.01 -23.53 0.71
CA SER A 75 6.04 -24.59 1.71
C SER A 75 4.64 -25.08 2.06
N THR A 76 4.56 -26.32 2.54
CA THR A 76 3.30 -26.95 2.96
C THR A 76 3.47 -27.64 4.31
N SER A 77 2.41 -27.63 5.09
CA SER A 77 2.23 -28.34 6.36
C SER A 77 0.86 -29.03 6.35
N GLU A 78 0.56 -29.88 7.33
CA GLU A 78 -0.70 -30.64 7.37
C GLU A 78 -1.96 -29.78 7.22
N LYS A 79 -1.96 -28.57 7.77
CA LYS A 79 -3.14 -27.70 7.82
C LYS A 79 -2.99 -26.42 7.01
N ASN A 80 -1.80 -26.11 6.51
CA ASN A 80 -1.55 -24.84 5.84
C ASN A 80 -0.53 -24.98 4.70
N ALA A 81 -0.69 -24.18 3.66
CA ALA A 81 0.35 -23.92 2.67
C ALA A 81 0.74 -22.43 2.71
N THR A 82 2.04 -22.17 2.69
CA THR A 82 2.57 -20.81 2.53
C THR A 82 2.79 -20.55 1.05
N ALA A 83 2.27 -19.43 0.56
CA ALA A 83 2.36 -19.04 -0.83
C ALA A 83 3.00 -17.66 -0.97
N MET A 84 3.90 -17.52 -1.94
CA MET A 84 4.52 -16.27 -2.34
C MET A 84 3.68 -15.63 -3.44
N ILE A 85 2.96 -14.56 -3.12
CA ILE A 85 2.11 -13.82 -4.05
C ILE A 85 3.00 -12.92 -4.92
N ILE A 86 2.94 -13.12 -6.23
CA ILE A 86 3.79 -12.44 -7.23
C ILE A 86 3.03 -11.46 -8.12
N SER A 87 1.70 -11.58 -8.18
CA SER A 87 0.84 -10.73 -9.01
C SER A 87 -0.55 -10.57 -8.38
N VAL A 88 -1.18 -9.44 -8.63
CA VAL A 88 -2.54 -9.10 -8.19
C VAL A 88 -3.27 -8.44 -9.36
N ASN A 89 -4.45 -8.95 -9.73
CA ASN A 89 -5.26 -8.48 -10.87
C ASN A 89 -4.41 -8.26 -12.14
N ASP A 90 -3.64 -9.29 -12.50
CA ASP A 90 -2.74 -9.34 -13.66
C ASP A 90 -1.59 -8.32 -13.67
N ARG A 91 -1.28 -7.70 -12.52
CA ARG A 91 -0.14 -6.79 -12.37
C ARG A 91 0.94 -7.41 -11.49
N LEU A 92 2.13 -7.56 -12.08
CA LEU A 92 3.31 -8.02 -11.36
C LEU A 92 3.68 -7.07 -10.23
N LEU A 93 4.01 -7.65 -9.09
CA LEU A 93 4.49 -6.90 -7.94
C LEU A 93 6.00 -6.68 -8.03
N ASN A 94 6.46 -5.51 -7.58
CA ASN A 94 7.90 -5.24 -7.46
C ASN A 94 8.56 -6.04 -6.32
N ASN A 95 7.75 -6.49 -5.35
CA ASN A 95 8.17 -7.35 -4.26
C ASN A 95 7.02 -8.31 -3.93
N TYR A 96 7.30 -9.51 -3.45
CA TYR A 96 6.25 -10.48 -3.15
C TYR A 96 5.55 -10.19 -1.81
N PHE A 97 4.31 -10.65 -1.68
CA PHE A 97 3.65 -10.79 -0.37
C PHE A 97 3.66 -12.26 0.05
N SER A 98 3.70 -12.50 1.36
CA SER A 98 3.47 -13.85 1.91
C SER A 98 1.98 -14.06 2.14
N GLY A 99 1.46 -15.18 1.67
CA GLY A 99 0.08 -15.63 1.84
C GLY A 99 0.04 -16.97 2.58
N LEU A 100 -1.04 -17.19 3.32
CA LEU A 100 -1.28 -18.44 4.04
C LEU A 100 -2.62 -19.02 3.60
N ILE A 101 -2.58 -20.24 3.08
CA ILE A 101 -3.75 -20.99 2.63
C ILE A 101 -4.05 -22.03 3.69
N HIS A 102 -5.20 -21.91 4.35
CA HIS A 102 -5.65 -22.91 5.32
C HIS A 102 -6.36 -24.06 4.60
N ILE A 103 -5.89 -25.29 4.79
CA ILE A 103 -6.44 -26.48 4.16
C ILE A 103 -7.52 -27.07 5.07
N ARG A 104 -8.76 -27.09 4.60
CA ARG A 104 -9.86 -27.86 5.20
C ARG A 104 -10.14 -29.07 4.30
N LEU A 105 -9.96 -30.28 4.82
CA LEU A 105 -10.55 -31.45 4.18
C LEU A 105 -12.07 -31.39 4.39
N SER A 106 -12.81 -31.11 3.33
CA SER A 106 -14.21 -31.52 3.25
C SER A 106 -14.23 -32.94 2.73
N ASN A 107 -14.65 -33.90 3.56
CA ASN A 107 -14.94 -35.26 3.13
C ASN A 107 -16.04 -35.19 2.06
N MET A 108 -15.68 -35.34 0.79
CA MET A 108 -16.65 -35.53 -0.29
C MET A 108 -17.14 -36.99 -0.24
N ASP A 109 -18.03 -37.27 0.72
CA ASP A 109 -18.71 -38.55 0.85
C ASP A 109 -20.13 -38.47 0.28
N SER A 110 -20.23 -37.99 -0.97
CA SER A 110 -21.52 -37.88 -1.68
C SER A 110 -21.39 -38.10 -3.19
N MET A 111 -20.66 -39.14 -3.61
CA MET A 111 -20.82 -39.75 -4.94
C MET A 111 -20.62 -41.28 -4.86
N ARG A 112 -21.36 -41.93 -3.96
CA ARG A 112 -21.67 -43.36 -4.05
C ARG A 112 -23.15 -43.59 -3.75
N ARG A 113 -23.99 -43.37 -4.76
CA ARG A 113 -25.25 -44.11 -4.96
C ARG A 113 -25.43 -44.35 -6.44
#